data_AF-A0A970ZMW0-F1
#
_entry.id   AF-A0A970ZMW0-F1
#
_cell.length_a   1.000
_cell.length_b   1.000
_cell.length_c   1.000
_cell.angle_alpha   90.00
_cell.angle_beta   90.00
_cell.angle_gamma   90.00
#
_symmetry.space_group_name_H-M   'P 1'
#
loop_
_entity.id
_entity.type
_entity.pdbx_description
1 polymer ?
#
loop_
_entity_poly.entity_id
_entity_poly.type
_entity_poly.pdbx_seq_one_letter_code
_entity_poly.pdbx_strand_id
1 'polypeptide(L)'
;METSPSDFNDYVKQLLELYRYTPGTLGRVRPEDRRLAADLHRRGIPLAMLEKAFLLAAARRCFRAPDAPPLAPIRSMYYFVPVLGEVLANPPDDAYIGYLKSKLKTWAANAAPQHR
;
A
#
# COMPACT_ATOMS: atom_id res chain seq x y z
N MET A 1 -0.09 3.67 -26.48
CA MET A 1 0.53 2.38 -26.09
C MET A 1 -0.62 1.45 -25.75
N GLU A 2 -0.92 0.49 -26.60
CA GLU A 2 -1.93 -0.54 -26.33
C GLU A 2 -1.39 -1.44 -25.22
N THR A 3 -1.95 -1.32 -24.02
CA THR A 3 -1.65 -2.28 -22.95
C THR A 3 -2.23 -3.62 -23.34
N SER A 4 -1.35 -4.60 -23.56
CA SER A 4 -1.75 -5.97 -23.83
C SER A 4 -2.62 -6.49 -22.67
N PRO A 5 -3.61 -7.36 -22.91
CA PRO A 5 -4.35 -8.02 -21.84
C PRO A 5 -3.47 -8.73 -20.81
N SER A 6 -2.25 -9.17 -21.19
CA SER A 6 -1.23 -9.69 -20.26
C SER A 6 -0.75 -8.62 -19.27
N ASP A 7 -0.39 -7.44 -19.78
CA ASP A 7 0.21 -6.36 -18.98
C ASP A 7 -0.81 -5.81 -17.98
N PHE A 8 -2.08 -5.70 -18.40
CA PHE A 8 -3.18 -5.32 -17.52
C PHE A 8 -3.36 -6.29 -16.36
N ASN A 9 -3.43 -7.58 -16.66
CA ASN A 9 -3.66 -8.61 -15.64
C ASN A 9 -2.49 -8.70 -14.67
N ASP A 10 -1.25 -8.61 -15.17
CA ASP A 10 -0.05 -8.60 -14.36
C ASP A 10 0.01 -7.38 -13.46
N TYR A 11 -0.32 -6.19 -13.97
CA TYR A 11 -0.42 -4.98 -13.17
C TYR A 11 -1.44 -5.13 -12.04
N VAL A 12 -2.67 -5.56 -12.38
CA VAL A 12 -3.75 -5.68 -11.39
C VAL A 12 -3.37 -6.72 -10.32
N LYS A 13 -2.77 -7.84 -10.72
CA LYS A 13 -2.29 -8.87 -9.80
C LYS A 13 -1.23 -8.31 -8.85
N GLN A 14 -0.18 -7.67 -9.39
CA GLN A 14 0.91 -7.10 -8.59
C GLN A 14 0.42 -6.02 -7.63
N LEU A 15 -0.46 -5.13 -8.09
CA LEU A 15 -1.03 -4.09 -7.24
C LEU A 15 -1.84 -4.68 -6.07
N LEU A 16 -2.66 -5.69 -6.33
CA LEU A 16 -3.44 -6.34 -5.29
C LEU A 16 -2.54 -7.12 -4.32
N GLU A 17 -1.44 -7.72 -4.77
CA GLU A 17 -0.43 -8.32 -3.90
C GLU A 17 0.24 -7.26 -3.00
N LEU A 18 0.66 -6.13 -3.56
CA LEU A 18 1.20 -5.01 -2.78
C LEU A 18 0.23 -4.58 -1.67
N TYR A 19 -1.06 -4.42 -2.01
CA TYR A 19 -2.08 -4.07 -1.02
C TYR A 19 -2.22 -5.15 0.07
N ARG A 20 -2.28 -6.43 -0.31
CA ARG A 20 -2.42 -7.54 0.63
C ARG A 20 -1.28 -7.64 1.64
N TYR A 21 -0.05 -7.35 1.21
CA TYR A 21 1.15 -7.44 2.05
C TYR A 21 1.50 -6.12 2.75
N THR A 22 0.71 -5.07 2.56
CA THR A 22 0.94 -3.80 3.24
C THR A 22 0.61 -3.93 4.74
N PRO A 23 1.54 -3.61 5.65
CA PRO A 23 1.30 -3.66 7.09
C PRO A 23 0.12 -2.78 7.53
N GLY A 24 -0.61 -3.23 8.54
CA GLY A 24 -1.78 -2.51 9.05
C GLY A 24 -3.02 -2.60 8.16
N THR A 25 -3.00 -3.41 7.09
CA THR A 25 -4.19 -3.80 6.33
C THR A 25 -4.77 -5.12 6.84
N LEU A 26 -6.03 -5.39 6.52
CA LEU A 26 -6.66 -6.69 6.77
C LEU A 26 -6.16 -7.78 5.79
N GLY A 27 -5.45 -7.41 4.71
CA GLY A 27 -4.99 -8.34 3.68
C GLY A 27 -6.09 -8.95 2.81
N ARG A 28 -7.36 -8.54 2.97
CA ARG A 28 -8.50 -9.02 2.18
C ARG A 28 -8.76 -8.10 1.00
N VAL A 29 -8.74 -8.65 -0.21
CA VAL A 29 -9.11 -7.96 -1.45
C VAL A 29 -10.61 -8.04 -1.67
N ARG A 30 -11.25 -6.89 -1.86
CA ARG A 30 -12.67 -6.78 -2.18
C ARG A 30 -12.90 -6.57 -3.69
N PRO A 31 -14.13 -6.81 -4.20
CA PRO A 31 -14.47 -6.48 -5.59
C PRO A 31 -14.20 -5.02 -5.96
N GLU A 32 -14.45 -4.09 -5.05
CA GLU A 32 -14.23 -2.66 -5.26
C GLU A 32 -12.74 -2.31 -5.36
N ASP A 33 -11.87 -3.02 -4.64
CA ASP A 33 -10.42 -2.85 -4.73
C ASP A 33 -9.90 -3.31 -6.11
N ARG A 34 -10.48 -4.37 -6.69
CA ARG A 34 -10.15 -4.80 -8.06
C ARG A 34 -10.57 -3.77 -9.11
N ARG A 35 -11.75 -3.17 -8.94
CA ARG A 35 -12.22 -2.09 -9.81
C ARG A 35 -11.25 -0.89 -9.74
N LEU A 36 -10.87 -0.49 -8.53
CA LEU A 36 -9.90 0.58 -8.34
C LEU A 36 -8.54 0.24 -8.97
N ALA A 37 -8.06 -1.00 -8.86
CA ALA A 37 -6.81 -1.43 -9.50
C ALA A 37 -6.87 -1.29 -11.03
N ALA A 38 -7.99 -1.70 -11.63
CA ALA A 38 -8.21 -1.54 -13.07
C ALA A 38 -8.26 -0.06 -13.47
N ASP A 39 -8.91 0.78 -12.66
CA ASP A 39 -9.01 2.22 -12.92
C ASP A 39 -7.66 2.92 -12.83
N LEU A 40 -6.82 2.54 -11.87
CA LEU A 40 -5.46 3.05 -11.70
C LEU A 40 -4.55 2.66 -12.88
N HIS A 41 -4.67 1.42 -13.38
CA HIS A 41 -3.99 1.00 -14.60
C HIS A 41 -4.42 1.83 -15.81
N ARG A 42 -5.74 2.02 -16.01
CA ARG A 42 -6.26 2.83 -17.13
C ARG A 42 -5.79 4.28 -17.08
N ARG A 43 -5.54 4.81 -15.88
CA ARG A 43 -4.96 6.14 -15.65
C ARG A 43 -3.43 6.18 -15.83
N GLY A 44 -2.79 5.06 -16.12
CA GLY A 44 -1.34 4.96 -16.33
C GLY A 44 -0.52 5.16 -15.05
N ILE A 45 -1.10 4.91 -13.87
CA ILE A 45 -0.37 5.11 -12.61
C ILE A 45 0.69 4.00 -12.45
N PRO A 46 1.99 4.33 -12.30
CA PRO A 46 3.03 3.32 -12.15
C PRO A 46 2.90 2.56 -10.82
N LEU A 47 3.17 1.24 -10.83
CA LEU A 47 3.19 0.42 -9.61
C LEU A 47 4.13 0.98 -8.54
N ALA A 48 5.26 1.55 -8.95
CA ALA A 48 6.21 2.19 -8.04
C ALA A 48 5.57 3.31 -7.21
N MET A 49 4.70 4.14 -7.80
CA MET A 49 4.00 5.20 -7.07
C MET A 49 2.98 4.63 -6.08
N LEU A 50 2.35 3.51 -6.41
CA LEU A 50 1.40 2.82 -5.54
C LEU A 50 2.12 2.16 -4.36
N GLU A 51 3.26 1.50 -4.59
CA GLU A 51 4.11 0.97 -3.51
C GLU A 51 4.53 2.09 -2.55
N LYS A 52 4.97 3.24 -3.08
CA LYS A 52 5.32 4.41 -2.27
C LYS A 52 4.16 4.90 -1.42
N ALA A 53 2.97 5.02 -2.00
CA ALA A 53 1.76 5.43 -1.28
C ALA A 53 1.38 4.45 -0.17
N PHE A 54 1.49 3.14 -0.43
CA PHE A 54 1.17 2.11 0.55
C PHE A 54 2.14 2.11 1.72
N LEU A 55 3.45 2.17 1.43
CA LEU A 55 4.49 2.24 2.46
C LEU A 55 4.37 3.51 3.31
N LEU A 56 4.11 4.66 2.70
CA LEU A 56 3.93 5.92 3.41
C LEU A 56 2.70 5.90 4.33
N ALA A 57 1.56 5.44 3.82
CA ALA A 57 0.34 5.33 4.60
C ALA A 57 0.47 4.31 5.75
N ALA A 58 1.10 3.16 5.50
CA ALA A 58 1.37 2.15 6.51
C ALA A 58 2.28 2.71 7.62
N ALA A 59 3.37 3.38 7.25
CA ALA A 59 4.29 4.00 8.21
C ALA A 59 3.57 5.03 9.11
N ARG A 60 2.77 5.93 8.52
CA ARG A 60 1.98 6.92 9.26
C ARG A 60 1.03 6.29 10.29
N ARG A 61 0.55 5.07 10.04
CA ARG A 61 -0.34 4.35 10.97
C ARG A 61 0.42 3.55 12.01
N CYS A 62 1.46 2.82 11.59
CA CYS A 62 2.21 1.90 12.45
C CYS A 62 3.10 2.64 13.46
N PHE A 63 3.55 3.85 13.12
CA PHE A 63 4.43 4.67 13.97
C PHE A 63 3.70 5.82 14.66
N ARG A 64 2.38 5.70 14.88
CA ARG A 64 1.63 6.68 15.70
C ARG A 64 2.18 6.70 17.13
N ALA A 65 1.94 7.82 17.80
CA ALA A 65 2.36 8.02 19.19
C ALA A 65 1.83 6.87 20.09
N PRO A 66 2.62 6.38 21.06
CA PRO A 66 2.26 5.21 21.88
C PRO A 66 0.99 5.38 22.72
N ASP A 67 0.63 6.62 23.01
CA ASP A 67 -0.55 7.04 23.77
C ASP A 67 -1.82 7.15 22.90
N ALA A 68 -1.70 7.06 21.58
CA ALA A 68 -2.84 7.09 20.67
C ALA A 68 -3.64 5.77 20.71
N PRO A 69 -4.99 5.81 20.66
CA PRO A 69 -5.79 4.60 20.56
C PRO A 69 -5.40 3.73 19.36
N PRO A 70 -5.41 2.40 19.49
CA PRO A 70 -5.07 1.50 18.39
C PRO A 70 -6.06 1.66 17.24
N LEU A 71 -5.54 1.69 16.01
CA LEU A 71 -6.37 1.79 14.83
C LEU A 71 -6.78 0.40 14.33
N ALA A 72 -8.06 0.23 14.05
CA ALA A 72 -8.54 -0.97 13.35
C ALA A 72 -7.84 -1.12 11.98
N PRO A 73 -7.56 -2.35 11.52
CA PRO A 73 -6.88 -2.57 10.23
C PRO A 73 -7.59 -1.88 9.05
N ILE A 74 -6.82 -1.45 8.05
CA ILE A 74 -7.36 -0.90 6.80
C ILE A 74 -8.11 -2.01 6.06
N ARG A 75 -9.36 -1.74 5.67
CA ARG A 75 -10.28 -2.72 5.05
C ARG A 75 -10.49 -2.55 3.55
N SER A 76 -9.96 -1.49 2.94
CA SER A 76 -10.08 -1.24 1.52
C SER A 76 -8.90 -0.43 0.99
N MET A 77 -8.54 -0.70 -0.27
CA MET A 77 -7.50 -0.01 -1.01
C MET A 77 -7.84 1.48 -1.25
N TYR A 78 -9.12 1.86 -1.21
CA TYR A 78 -9.54 3.27 -1.31
C TYR A 78 -8.94 4.17 -0.22
N TYR A 79 -8.55 3.60 0.92
CA TYR A 79 -7.85 4.33 1.98
C TYR A 79 -6.56 5.00 1.49
N PHE A 80 -5.89 4.39 0.50
CA PHE A 80 -4.61 4.88 -0.01
C PHE A 80 -4.75 5.95 -1.10
N VAL A 81 -5.95 6.18 -1.65
CA VAL A 81 -6.20 7.18 -2.71
C VAL A 81 -5.74 8.59 -2.32
N PRO A 82 -6.05 9.15 -1.13
CA PRO A 82 -5.54 10.47 -0.75
C PRO A 82 -4.00 10.50 -0.67
N VAL A 83 -3.38 9.46 -0.10
CA VAL A 83 -1.92 9.37 0.02
C VAL A 83 -1.24 9.19 -1.34
N LEU A 84 -1.89 8.48 -2.27
CA LEU A 84 -1.45 8.41 -3.65
C LEU A 84 -1.48 9.79 -4.31
N GLY A 85 -2.52 10.60 -4.05
CA GLY A 85 -2.58 11.98 -4.52
C GLY A 85 -1.37 12.81 -4.04
N GLU A 86 -1.01 12.67 -2.77
CA GLU A 86 0.18 13.32 -2.21
C GLU A 86 1.47 12.85 -2.89
N VAL A 87 1.64 11.53 -3.08
CA VAL A 87 2.83 10.93 -3.71
C VAL A 87 2.96 11.33 -5.18
N LEU A 88 1.85 11.43 -5.92
CA LEU A 88 1.89 11.88 -7.31
C LEU A 88 2.26 13.37 -7.41
N ALA A 89 1.80 14.19 -6.46
CA ALA A 89 2.12 15.61 -6.43
C ALA A 89 3.56 15.89 -5.98
N ASN A 90 4.07 15.13 -5.01
CA ASN A 90 5.42 15.25 -4.49
C ASN A 90 6.00 13.85 -4.18
N PRO A 91 6.61 13.18 -5.16
CA PRO A 91 7.14 11.84 -4.99
C PRO A 91 8.23 11.82 -3.91
N PRO A 92 8.11 10.98 -2.87
CA PRO A 92 9.17 10.82 -1.89
C PRO A 92 10.38 10.14 -2.54
N ASP A 93 11.57 10.54 -2.07
CA ASP A 93 12.84 9.98 -2.48
C ASP A 93 12.92 8.47 -2.17
N ASP A 94 13.62 7.73 -3.03
CA ASP A 94 13.72 6.27 -2.94
C ASP A 94 14.46 5.82 -1.68
N ALA A 95 15.44 6.58 -1.19
CA ALA A 95 16.16 6.27 0.05
C ALA A 95 15.22 6.38 1.26
N TYR A 96 14.35 7.40 1.28
CA TYR A 96 13.34 7.54 2.32
C TYR A 96 12.33 6.39 2.31
N ILE A 97 11.90 5.95 1.12
CA ILE A 97 11.00 4.81 0.97
C ILE A 97 11.68 3.50 1.41
N GLY A 98 12.95 3.31 1.06
CA GLY A 98 13.76 2.18 1.54
C GLY A 98 13.89 2.15 3.06
N TYR A 99 14.07 3.31 3.69
CA TYR A 99 14.05 3.46 5.15
C TYR A 99 12.69 3.05 5.75
N LEU A 100 11.58 3.55 5.20
CA LEU A 100 10.23 3.20 5.67
C LEU A 100 9.95 1.70 5.56
N LYS A 101 10.31 1.09 4.42
CA LYS A 101 10.17 -0.36 4.19
C LYS A 101 10.92 -1.17 5.25
N SER A 102 12.14 -0.76 5.58
CA SER A 102 12.96 -1.42 6.61
C SER A 102 12.34 -1.30 8.00
N LYS A 103 11.86 -0.09 8.38
CA LYS A 103 11.19 0.13 9.67
C LYS A 103 9.88 -0.66 9.78
N LEU A 104 9.08 -0.70 8.72
CA LEU A 104 7.83 -1.44 8.68
C LEU A 104 8.05 -2.95 8.80
N LYS A 105 9.12 -3.48 8.20
CA LYS A 105 9.51 -4.89 8.35
C LYS A 105 9.80 -5.24 9.81
N THR A 106 10.58 -4.40 10.50
CA THR A 106 10.86 -4.58 11.95
C THR A 106 9.59 -4.47 12.78
N TRP A 107 8.72 -3.51 12.48
CA TRP A 107 7.45 -3.35 13.17
C TRP A 107 6.54 -4.58 13.01
N ALA A 108 6.39 -5.09 11.78
CA ALA A 108 5.55 -6.24 11.51
C ALA A 108 6.05 -7.51 12.23
N ALA A 109 7.37 -7.69 12.33
CA ALA A 109 7.97 -8.79 13.09
C ALA A 109 7.64 -8.69 14.60
N ASN A 110 7.58 -7.48 15.15
CA ASN A 110 7.29 -7.25 16.56
C ASN A 110 5.77 -7.27 16.88
N ALA A 111 4.92 -7.01 15.89
CA ALA A 111 3.46 -6.98 16.04
C ALA A 111 2.80 -8.36 15.88
N ALA A 112 3.49 -9.35 15.32
CA ALA A 112 2.99 -10.72 15.26
C ALA A 112 2.85 -11.30 16.69
N PRO A 113 1.75 -11.99 17.01
CA PRO A 113 1.60 -12.61 18.32
C PRO A 113 2.74 -13.60 18.56
N GLN A 114 3.49 -13.38 19.64
CA GLN A 114 4.49 -14.33 20.13
C GLN A 114 3.72 -15.55 20.65
N HIS A 115 3.38 -16.49 19.77
CA HIS A 115 2.96 -17.82 20.20
C HIS A 115 4.17 -18.51 20.84
N ARG A 116 4.22 -18.45 22.16
CA ARG A 116 4.81 -19.49 23.02
C ARG A 116 3.75 -20.54 23.29
#